data_AF-A0A8C2XXV2-F1
#
_entry.id   AF-A0A8C2XXV2-F1
#
_cell.length_a   1.000
_cell.length_b   1.000
_cell.length_c   1.000
_cell.angle_alpha   90.00
_cell.angle_beta   90.00
_cell.angle_gamma   90.00
#
_symmetry.space_group_name_H-M   'P 1'
#
loop_
_entity.id
_entity.type
_entity.pdbx_description
1 polymer ?
#
loop_
_entity_poly.entity_id
_entity_poly.type
_entity_poly.pdbx_seq_one_letter_code
_entity_poly.pdbx_strand_id
1 'polypeptide(L)'
;MGCNRNCGLIAGAVIGAVLAVFGGILMPVGDMLIEKTIKKEVVLEDGTIAFKNWVKTGTDVYRQFWIFDVQNPDEFKTFCMESKIHQM
;
A
#
# COMPACT_ATOMS: atom_id res chain seq x y z
N MET A 1 -16.10 3.11 58.24
CA MET A 1 -14.64 3.27 58.28
C MET A 1 -14.13 3.63 56.88
N GLY A 2 -13.87 4.90 56.61
CA GLY A 2 -13.29 5.35 55.33
C GLY A 2 -11.83 4.91 55.25
N CYS A 3 -11.56 3.84 54.50
CA CYS A 3 -10.21 3.56 54.03
C CYS A 3 -9.85 4.64 53.01
N ASN A 4 -8.97 5.54 53.45
CA ASN A 4 -8.49 6.77 52.85
C ASN A 4 -8.53 6.83 51.31
N ARG A 5 -9.30 7.77 50.74
CA ARG A 5 -9.37 8.09 49.29
C ARG A 5 -7.98 8.25 48.65
N ASN A 6 -7.00 8.66 49.45
CA ASN A 6 -5.60 8.82 49.08
C ASN A 6 -4.89 7.48 48.75
N CYS A 7 -5.29 6.36 49.36
CA CYS A 7 -4.66 5.05 49.11
C CYS A 7 -5.03 4.50 47.70
N GLY A 8 -6.30 4.66 47.31
CA GLY A 8 -6.74 4.33 45.95
C GLY A 8 -6.11 5.21 44.87
N LEU A 9 -5.89 6.50 45.17
CA LEU A 9 -5.19 7.42 44.27
C LEU A 9 -3.72 7.03 44.07
N ILE A 10 -3.01 6.67 45.15
CA ILE A 10 -1.61 6.25 45.07
C ILE A 10 -1.49 4.92 44.31
N ALA A 11 -2.36 3.94 44.60
CA ALA A 11 -2.36 2.66 43.89
C ALA A 11 -2.65 2.84 42.39
N GLY A 12 -3.62 3.69 42.04
CA GLY A 12 -3.92 4.02 40.65
C GLY A 12 -2.77 4.73 39.94
N ALA A 13 -2.10 5.67 40.61
CA ALA A 13 -0.94 6.37 40.06
C ALA A 13 0.24 5.42 39.78
N VAL A 14 0.50 4.46 40.69
CA VAL A 14 1.56 3.46 40.50
C VAL A 14 1.24 2.55 39.32
N ILE A 15 0.00 2.05 39.21
CA ILE A 15 -0.42 1.20 38.08
C ILE A 15 -0.33 1.97 36.76
N GLY A 16 -0.79 3.23 36.75
CA GLY A 16 -0.70 4.10 35.58
C GLY A 16 0.74 4.36 35.15
N ALA A 17 1.64 4.62 36.09
CA ALA A 17 3.06 4.81 35.81
C ALA A 17 3.69 3.55 35.20
N VAL A 18 3.38 2.37 35.74
CA VAL A 18 3.86 1.09 35.19
C VAL A 18 3.35 0.87 33.76
N LEU A 19 2.05 1.08 33.52
CA LEU A 19 1.47 0.95 32.17
C LEU A 19 2.06 1.96 31.17
N ALA A 20 2.34 3.18 31.60
CA ALA A 20 2.97 4.20 30.76
C ALA A 20 4.41 3.82 30.36
N VAL A 21 5.18 3.27 31.30
CA VAL A 21 6.54 2.77 31.03
C VAL A 21 6.48 1.57 30.07
N PHE A 22 5.59 0.61 30.32
CA PHE A 22 5.40 -0.52 29.41
C PHE A 22 4.98 -0.07 28.01
N GLY A 23 4.00 0.83 27.90
CA GLY A 23 3.55 1.39 26.62
C GLY A 23 4.66 2.12 25.88
N GLY A 24 5.46 2.92 26.59
CA GLY A 24 6.60 3.64 26.02
C GLY A 24 7.71 2.73 25.49
N ILE A 25 7.93 1.57 26.12
CA ILE A 25 8.89 0.57 25.65
C ILE A 25 8.32 -0.25 24.48
N LEU A 26 7.02 -0.57 24.50
CA LEU A 26 6.37 -1.39 23.47
C LEU A 26 6.26 -0.68 22.12
N MET A 27 6.06 0.65 22.09
CA MET A 27 5.99 1.43 20.84
C MET A 27 7.22 1.23 19.92
N PRO A 28 8.48 1.50 20.36
CA PRO A 28 9.65 1.36 19.50
C PRO A 28 9.95 -0.10 19.12
N VAL A 29 9.57 -1.06 19.97
CA VAL A 29 9.72 -2.49 19.66
C VAL A 29 8.73 -2.91 18.57
N GLY A 30 7.50 -2.40 18.61
CA GLY A 30 6.51 -2.62 17.56
C GLY A 30 7.01 -2.15 16.20
N ASP A 31 7.51 -0.92 16.11
CA ASP A 31 8.06 -0.36 14.87
C ASP A 31 9.24 -1.19 14.33
N MET A 32 10.15 -1.62 15.21
CA MET A 32 11.30 -2.44 14.81
C MET A 32 10.88 -3.81 14.27
N LEU A 33 9.85 -4.44 14.85
CA LEU A 33 9.35 -5.74 14.39
C LEU A 33 8.59 -5.62 13.06
N ILE A 34 7.78 -4.57 12.92
CA ILE A 34 7.05 -4.26 11.67
C ILE A 34 8.06 -3.96 10.56
N GLU A 35 9.04 -3.08 10.80
CA GLU A 35 10.04 -2.70 9.79
C GLU A 35 10.87 -3.92 9.34
N LYS A 36 11.28 -4.79 10.27
CA LYS A 36 12.00 -6.03 9.94
C LYS A 36 11.14 -7.00 9.12
N THR A 37 9.87 -7.12 9.45
CA THR A 37 8.94 -8.00 8.73
C THR A 37 8.66 -7.47 7.33
N ILE A 38 8.41 -6.16 7.19
CA ILE A 38 8.24 -5.51 5.89
C ILE A 38 9.49 -5.66 5.05
N LYS A 39 10.69 -5.38 5.60
CA LYS A 39 11.95 -5.56 4.87
C LYS A 39 12.14 -7.01 4.40
N LYS A 40 11.73 -8.01 5.19
CA LYS A 40 11.83 -9.42 4.81
C LYS A 40 10.81 -9.82 3.74
N GLU A 41 9.58 -9.32 3.80
CA GLU A 41 8.52 -9.68 2.84
C GLU A 41 8.57 -8.90 1.52
N VAL A 42 9.13 -7.68 1.54
CA VAL A 42 9.25 -6.79 0.36
C VAL A 42 10.51 -7.10 -0.47
N VAL A 43 11.49 -7.81 0.10
CA VAL A 43 12.65 -8.26 -0.67
C VAL A 43 12.24 -9.32 -1.70
N LEU A 44 12.73 -9.15 -2.92
CA LEU A 44 12.49 -10.03 -4.07
C LEU A 44 13.36 -11.29 -3.95
N GLU A 45 13.04 -12.12 -2.96
CA GLU A 45 13.65 -13.43 -2.74
C GLU A 45 12.62 -14.55 -2.99
N ASP A 46 13.10 -15.70 -3.47
CA ASP A 46 12.26 -16.87 -3.72
C ASP A 46 11.52 -17.29 -2.44
N GLY A 47 10.19 -17.18 -2.46
CA GLY A 47 9.31 -17.54 -1.34
C GLY A 47 8.53 -16.38 -0.72
N THR A 48 8.88 -15.12 -1.02
CA THR A 48 8.16 -13.95 -0.49
C THR A 48 6.85 -13.66 -1.24
N ILE A 49 5.92 -12.96 -0.59
CA ILE A 49 4.63 -12.56 -1.19
C ILE A 49 4.86 -11.59 -2.35
N ALA A 50 5.87 -10.71 -2.23
CA ALA A 50 6.27 -9.78 -3.29
C ALA A 50 6.73 -10.52 -4.56
N PHE A 51 7.54 -11.58 -4.43
CA PHE A 51 7.97 -12.39 -5.58
C PHE A 51 6.80 -13.09 -6.27
N LYS A 52 5.86 -13.67 -5.50
CA LYS A 52 4.66 -14.32 -6.07
C LYS A 52 3.79 -13.35 -6.87
N ASN A 53 3.59 -12.14 -6.37
CA ASN A 53 2.82 -11.09 -7.05
C ASN A 53 3.55 -10.51 -8.27
N TRP A 54 4.89 -10.49 -8.25
CA TRP A 54 5.69 -10.04 -9.39
C TRP A 54 5.68 -11.07 -10.53
N VAL A 55 5.82 -12.37 -10.22
CA VAL A 55 5.78 -13.44 -11.24
C VAL A 55 4.38 -13.61 -11.84
N LYS A 56 3.34 -13.48 -11.03
CA LYS A 56 1.95 -13.54 -11.49
C LYS A 56 1.12 -12.51 -10.72
N THR A 57 0.81 -11.40 -11.37
CA THR A 57 -0.09 -10.39 -10.80
C THR A 57 -1.44 -11.03 -10.50
N GLY A 58 -1.95 -10.80 -9.28
CA GLY A 58 -3.24 -11.36 -8.83
C GLY A 58 -4.46 -10.76 -9.53
N THR A 59 -4.27 -9.77 -10.41
CA THR A 59 -5.33 -9.08 -11.13
C THR A 59 -5.08 -9.11 -12.62
N ASP A 60 -6.14 -9.37 -13.39
CA ASP A 60 -6.08 -9.30 -14.84
C ASP A 60 -5.95 -7.84 -15.28
N VAL A 61 -4.85 -7.53 -15.99
CA VAL A 61 -4.63 -6.21 -16.59
C VAL A 61 -5.05 -6.29 -18.06
N TYR A 62 -6.24 -5.77 -18.36
CA TYR A 62 -6.74 -5.68 -19.72
C TYR A 62 -6.22 -4.39 -20.38
N ARG A 63 -5.57 -4.54 -21.54
CA ARG A 63 -5.22 -3.41 -22.41
C ARG A 63 -6.18 -3.39 -23.59
N GLN A 64 -6.94 -2.32 -23.69
CA GLN A 64 -7.78 -2.04 -24.86
C GLN A 64 -6.93 -1.33 -25.92
N PHE A 65 -7.04 -1.78 -27.16
CA PHE A 65 -6.41 -1.15 -28.31
C PHE A 65 -7.51 -0.54 -29.19
N TRP A 66 -7.30 0.70 -29.61
CA TRP A 66 -8.13 1.35 -30.62
C TRP A 66 -7.30 1.50 -31.88
N ILE A 67 -7.73 0.82 -32.94
CA ILE A 67 -7.12 0.92 -34.27
C ILE A 67 -8.06 1.76 -35.12
N PHE A 68 -7.51 2.82 -35.71
CA PHE A 68 -8.22 3.72 -36.58
C PHE A 68 -7.81 3.45 -38.02
N ASP A 69 -8.78 3.08 -38.85
CA ASP A 69 -8.59 2.87 -40.28
C ASP A 69 -8.81 4.18 -41.03
N VAL A 70 -7.83 4.59 -41.84
CA VAL A 70 -7.89 5.84 -42.61
C VAL A 70 -8.63 5.58 -43.93
N GLN A 71 -9.77 6.23 -44.12
CA GLN A 71 -10.66 6.00 -45.26
C GLN A 71 -10.25 6.79 -46.52
N ASN A 72 -9.39 7.80 -46.38
CA ASN A 72 -8.95 8.67 -47.47
C ASN A 72 -7.41 8.87 -47.50
N PRO A 73 -6.61 7.78 -47.59
CA PRO A 73 -5.17 7.86 -47.44
C PRO A 73 -4.47 8.70 -48.53
N ASP A 74 -4.98 8.66 -49.75
CA ASP A 74 -4.36 9.35 -50.90
C ASP A 74 -4.67 10.84 -50.91
N GLU A 75 -5.90 11.22 -50.56
CA GLU A 75 -6.32 12.62 -50.44
C GLU A 75 -5.63 13.31 -49.25
N PHE A 76 -5.51 12.60 -48.13
CA PHE A 76 -4.81 13.08 -46.95
C PHE A 76 -3.34 13.37 -47.24
N LYS A 77 -2.64 12.41 -47.86
CA LYS A 77 -1.20 12.52 -48.15
C LYS A 77 -0.89 13.57 -49.21
N THR A 78 -1.75 13.70 -50.22
CA THR A 78 -1.46 14.52 -51.40
C THR A 78 -1.92 15.96 -51.22
N PHE A 79 -3.05 16.18 -50.54
CA PHE A 79 -3.68 17.50 -50.46
C PHE A 79 -3.64 18.12 -49.05
N CYS A 80 -3.01 17.47 -48.07
CA CYS A 80 -3.06 17.87 -46.66
C CYS A 80 -4.49 18.13 -46.18
N MET A 81 -5.45 17.36 -46.71
CA MET A 81 -6.84 17.40 -46.25
C MET A 81 -6.99 16.72 -44.90
N GLU A 82 -8.10 16.94 -44.21
CA GLU A 82 -8.35 16.29 -42.92
C GLU A 82 -8.52 14.76 -43.09
N SER A 83 -7.91 13.98 -42.19
CA SER A 83 -7.99 12.52 -42.22
C SER A 83 -9.36 12.04 -41.74
N LYS A 84 -10.06 11.29 -42.57
CA LYS A 84 -11.27 10.56 -42.17
C LYS A 84 -10.86 9.24 -41.56
N ILE A 85 -11.13 9.08 -40.28
CA ILE A 85 -10.83 7.86 -39.52
C ILE A 85 -12.12 7.11 -39.18
N HIS A 86 -12.07 5.78 -39.27
CA HIS A 86 -13.10 4.89 -38.73
C HIS A 86 -12.48 4.01 -37.66
N GLN A 87 -13.12 3.91 -36.51
CA GLN A 87 -12.69 3.01 -35.45
C GLN A 87 -13.17 1.59 -35.80
N MET A 88 -12.26 0.62 -35.87
CA MET A 88 -12.62 -0.79 -36.08
C MET A 88 -13.22 -1.43 -34.83
#